data_AF-A0A7C0ZZG4-F1
#
_entry.id   AF-A0A7C0ZZG4-F1
#
_cell.length_a   1.000
_cell.length_b   1.000
_cell.length_c   1.000
_cell.angle_alpha   90.00
_cell.angle_beta   90.00
_cell.angle_gamma   90.00
#
_symmetry.space_group_name_H-M   'P 1'
#
loop_
_entity.id
_entity.type
_entity.pdbx_description
1 polymer ?
#
loop_
_entity_poly.entity_id
_entity_poly.type
_entity_poly.pdbx_seq_one_letter_code
_entity_poly.pdbx_strand_id
1 'polypeptide(L)'
;MVSIARVNIWNVFVGAVAWDDSRGYATFELDPNFLKKKWDLSPLMMSIKDVSKSNSIFSFPNLNKETYKGLPGMLADSLPDKYGNKLIEAWLARNGRDAGSFNPVERLCYTGKRGMGALEYEPATHTFDDSSKSVEIEKLVRLAKDVLSDRRNLKTRISAGSDEGLIDIIRVGTSAGGARAKAIIAYNEKTGDVRSGQIDGLEDYDYWIIKFDGVTNEQLGDPK
;
A
#
# COMPACT_ATOMS: atom_id res chain seq x y z
N MET A 1 -16.09 -0.81 -9.41
CA MET A 1 -14.74 -0.23 -9.57
C MET A 1 -14.74 1.09 -8.82
N VAL A 2 -13.79 1.29 -7.90
CA VAL A 2 -13.73 2.52 -7.09
C VAL A 2 -12.95 3.56 -7.87
N SER A 3 -13.56 4.69 -8.19
CA SER A 3 -12.92 5.82 -8.87
C SER A 3 -12.79 7.05 -7.97
N ILE A 4 -13.35 7.02 -6.77
CA ILE A 4 -13.28 8.11 -5.79
C ILE A 4 -12.88 7.51 -4.45
N ALA A 5 -11.92 8.13 -3.76
CA ALA A 5 -11.53 7.77 -2.42
C ALA A 5 -11.41 9.00 -1.52
N ARG A 6 -11.77 8.84 -0.25
CA ARG A 6 -11.44 9.79 0.82
C ARG A 6 -9.99 9.55 1.24
N VAL A 7 -9.29 10.62 1.53
CA VAL A 7 -7.95 10.61 2.09
C VAL A 7 -8.04 11.17 3.50
N ASN A 8 -7.53 10.43 4.48
CA ASN A 8 -7.49 10.83 5.88
C ASN A 8 -6.04 10.78 6.40
N ILE A 9 -5.78 11.48 7.51
CA ILE A 9 -4.60 11.26 8.36
C ILE A 9 -5.01 11.15 9.82
N TRP A 10 -4.61 10.10 10.52
CA TRP A 10 -5.02 9.86 11.91
C TRP A 10 -6.54 9.97 12.09
N ASN A 11 -7.32 9.38 11.18
CA ASN A 11 -8.77 9.49 11.11
C ASN A 11 -9.33 10.92 10.89
N VAL A 12 -8.50 11.90 10.54
CA VAL A 12 -8.92 13.26 10.18
C VAL A 12 -9.06 13.36 8.67
N PHE A 13 -10.25 13.74 8.20
CA PHE A 13 -10.51 13.93 6.77
C PHE A 13 -9.65 15.06 6.18
N VAL A 14 -8.85 14.71 5.17
CA VAL A 14 -7.94 15.61 4.47
C VAL A 14 -8.59 16.13 3.19
N GLY A 15 -9.28 15.27 2.46
CA GLY A 15 -9.79 15.58 1.13
C GLY A 15 -10.21 14.34 0.36
N ALA A 16 -10.51 14.51 -0.92
CA ALA A 16 -10.94 13.43 -1.81
C ALA A 16 -10.10 13.38 -3.08
N VAL A 17 -9.80 12.17 -3.53
CA VAL A 17 -9.15 11.90 -4.83
C VAL A 17 -10.17 11.24 -5.76
N ALA A 18 -10.23 11.73 -7.00
CA ALA A 18 -11.09 11.20 -8.05
C ALA A 18 -10.27 10.86 -9.31
N TRP A 19 -10.43 9.64 -9.80
CA TRP A 19 -9.83 9.13 -11.04
C TRP A 19 -10.71 9.47 -12.24
N ASP A 20 -10.09 10.03 -13.29
CA ASP A 20 -10.73 10.25 -14.58
C ASP A 20 -10.16 9.27 -15.61
N ASP A 21 -10.93 8.25 -15.98
CA ASP A 21 -10.53 7.23 -16.97
C ASP A 21 -10.27 7.82 -18.35
N SER A 22 -11.01 8.86 -18.76
CA SER A 22 -10.87 9.47 -20.08
C SER A 22 -9.57 10.25 -20.21
N ARG A 23 -9.11 10.86 -19.10
CA ARG A 23 -7.88 11.67 -19.06
C ARG A 23 -6.67 10.87 -18.60
N GLY A 24 -6.89 9.79 -17.86
CA GLY A 24 -5.85 8.93 -17.31
C GLY A 24 -5.00 9.60 -16.23
N TYR A 25 -5.61 10.46 -15.42
CA TYR A 25 -5.02 11.04 -14.21
C TYR A 25 -6.10 11.33 -13.16
N ALA A 26 -5.67 11.43 -11.90
CA ALA A 26 -6.52 11.79 -10.79
C ALA A 26 -6.46 13.28 -10.48
N THR A 27 -7.54 13.76 -9.89
CA THR A 27 -7.64 15.08 -9.27
C THR A 27 -7.82 14.91 -7.78
N PHE A 28 -7.14 15.73 -6.97
CA PHE A 28 -7.25 15.72 -5.53
C PHE A 28 -7.74 17.07 -5.03
N GLU A 29 -8.78 17.06 -4.20
CA GLU A 29 -9.33 18.26 -3.58
C GLU A 29 -9.15 18.22 -2.07
N LEU A 30 -8.55 19.28 -1.51
CA LEU A 30 -8.41 19.45 -0.07
C LEU A 30 -9.72 19.91 0.57
N ASP A 31 -10.04 19.32 1.73
CA ASP A 31 -11.19 19.71 2.55
C ASP A 31 -10.95 21.09 3.20
N PRO A 32 -11.90 22.04 3.10
CA PRO A 32 -11.76 23.35 3.71
C PRO A 32 -11.60 23.34 5.23
N ASN A 33 -12.11 22.33 5.95
CA ASN A 33 -11.89 22.22 7.40
C ASN A 33 -10.49 21.69 7.72
N PHE A 34 -9.91 20.85 6.87
CA PHE A 34 -8.52 20.43 7.01
C PHE A 34 -7.55 21.61 6.94
N LEU A 35 -7.80 22.59 6.05
CA LEU A 35 -6.96 23.79 5.92
C LEU A 35 -6.83 24.58 7.24
N LYS A 36 -7.85 24.54 8.12
CA LYS A 36 -7.84 25.20 9.43
C LYS A 36 -6.81 24.60 10.39
N LYS A 37 -6.40 23.34 10.19
CA LYS A 37 -5.39 22.65 10.99
C LYS A 37 -3.98 23.18 10.75
N LYS A 38 -3.76 23.88 9.62
CA LYS A 38 -2.44 24.39 9.19
C LYS A 38 -1.37 23.29 9.04
N TRP A 39 -1.80 22.06 8.79
CA TRP A 39 -0.92 20.94 8.47
C TRP A 39 -0.73 20.90 6.95
N ASP A 40 0.52 21.02 6.51
CA ASP A 40 0.85 21.05 5.09
C ASP A 40 1.49 19.72 4.69
N LEU A 41 0.68 18.84 4.09
CA LEU A 41 1.08 17.48 3.75
C LEU A 41 1.99 17.41 2.51
N SER A 42 1.93 18.43 1.64
CA SER A 42 2.80 18.52 0.46
C SER A 42 3.21 19.97 0.21
N PRO A 43 4.08 20.54 1.06
CA PRO A 43 4.37 21.99 1.07
C PRO A 43 4.99 22.54 -0.22
N LEU A 44 5.54 21.66 -1.06
CA LEU A 44 6.22 22.05 -2.29
C LEU A 44 5.30 22.02 -3.51
N MET A 45 4.31 21.12 -3.53
CA MET A 45 3.51 20.84 -4.73
C MET A 45 2.02 21.14 -4.53
N MET A 46 1.52 21.03 -3.31
CA MET A 46 0.11 21.27 -2.96
C MET A 46 0.03 22.01 -1.63
N SER A 47 0.74 23.13 -1.50
CA SER A 47 0.76 23.87 -0.24
C SER A 47 -0.62 24.39 0.11
N ILE A 48 -0.98 24.32 1.38
CA ILE A 48 -2.22 24.95 1.90
C ILE A 48 -2.27 26.46 1.65
N LYS A 49 -1.12 27.11 1.41
CA LYS A 49 -1.04 28.53 1.06
C LYS A 49 -1.52 28.81 -0.36
N ASP A 50 -1.33 27.87 -1.27
CA ASP A 50 -1.71 28.02 -2.68
C ASP A 50 -3.22 27.84 -2.87
N VAL A 51 -3.85 27.00 -2.05
CA VAL A 51 -5.31 26.80 -2.01
C VAL A 51 -6.05 28.11 -1.80
N SER A 52 -5.54 28.97 -0.90
CA SER A 52 -6.16 30.26 -0.60
C SER A 52 -6.17 31.25 -1.78
N LYS A 53 -5.41 30.95 -2.85
CA LYS A 53 -5.21 31.85 -4.00
C LYS A 53 -5.80 31.33 -5.32
N SER A 54 -5.93 30.01 -5.50
CA SER A 54 -6.04 29.42 -6.84
C SER A 54 -6.98 28.21 -6.97
N ASN A 55 -7.83 27.92 -5.97
CA ASN A 55 -8.70 26.73 -5.83
C ASN A 55 -8.04 25.56 -5.05
N SER A 56 -8.85 24.75 -4.36
CA SER A 56 -8.45 23.59 -3.53
C SER A 56 -8.16 22.31 -4.32
N ILE A 57 -8.24 22.39 -5.65
CA ILE A 57 -8.21 21.27 -6.57
C ILE A 57 -6.84 21.18 -7.24
N PHE A 58 -6.18 20.04 -7.09
CA PHE A 58 -4.85 19.75 -7.61
C PHE A 58 -4.89 18.61 -8.62
N SER A 59 -4.23 18.80 -9.76
CA SER A 59 -3.98 17.74 -10.73
C SER A 59 -2.62 17.94 -11.38
N PHE A 60 -1.98 16.84 -11.78
CA PHE A 60 -0.62 16.86 -12.30
C PHE A 60 -0.52 16.03 -13.59
N PRO A 61 -1.18 16.44 -14.68
CA PRO A 61 -1.28 15.65 -15.92
C PRO A 61 0.06 15.37 -16.59
N ASN A 62 1.08 16.21 -16.31
CA ASN A 62 2.40 16.12 -16.91
C ASN A 62 3.38 15.22 -16.14
N LEU A 63 2.97 14.64 -15.00
CA LEU A 63 3.82 13.68 -14.29
C LEU A 63 3.98 12.39 -15.10
N ASN A 64 5.15 11.77 -14.97
CA ASN A 64 5.42 10.49 -15.60
C ASN A 64 4.40 9.43 -15.14
N LYS A 65 3.62 8.88 -16.09
CA LYS A 65 2.55 7.92 -15.81
C LYS A 65 3.06 6.58 -15.28
N GLU A 66 4.28 6.16 -15.63
CA GLU A 66 4.83 4.89 -15.13
C GLU A 66 5.12 4.98 -13.64
N THR A 67 5.71 6.10 -13.20
CA THR A 67 6.08 6.37 -11.80
C THR A 67 4.86 6.72 -10.95
N TYR A 68 4.09 7.72 -11.35
CA TYR A 68 3.03 8.29 -10.51
C TYR A 68 1.67 7.66 -10.73
N LYS A 69 1.53 6.83 -11.77
CA LYS A 69 0.24 6.23 -12.18
C LYS A 69 -0.86 7.28 -12.40
N GLY A 70 -0.50 8.53 -12.72
CA GLY A 70 -1.46 9.62 -12.88
C GLY A 70 -2.01 10.19 -11.55
N LEU A 71 -1.46 9.82 -10.40
CA LEU A 71 -1.79 10.43 -9.11
C LEU A 71 -0.91 11.66 -8.81
N PRO A 72 -1.38 12.60 -7.96
CA PRO A 72 -0.50 13.55 -7.29
C PRO A 72 0.62 12.82 -6.52
N GLY A 73 1.82 13.40 -6.48
CA GLY A 73 3.01 12.76 -5.90
C GLY A 73 2.81 12.26 -4.47
N MET A 74 2.20 13.09 -3.61
CA MET A 74 1.88 12.74 -2.22
C MET A 74 1.07 11.43 -2.10
N LEU A 75 0.11 11.21 -3.02
CA LEU A 75 -0.72 10.00 -3.01
C LEU A 75 0.01 8.83 -3.67
N ALA A 76 0.79 9.10 -4.73
CA ALA A 76 1.58 8.10 -5.43
C ALA A 76 2.60 7.41 -4.52
N ASP A 77 3.16 8.13 -3.54
CA ASP A 77 4.10 7.57 -2.55
C ASP A 77 3.47 6.49 -1.65
N SER A 78 2.14 6.44 -1.56
CA SER A 78 1.41 5.37 -0.86
C SER A 78 1.18 4.13 -1.72
N LEU A 79 1.53 4.17 -3.01
CA LEU A 79 1.34 3.02 -3.89
C LEU A 79 2.27 1.87 -3.50
N PRO A 80 1.76 0.62 -3.59
CA PRO A 80 2.58 -0.56 -3.40
C PRO A 80 3.76 -0.60 -4.37
N ASP A 81 4.84 -1.21 -3.91
CA ASP A 81 6.08 -1.33 -4.65
C ASP A 81 6.04 -2.48 -5.69
N LYS A 82 7.15 -2.83 -6.35
CA LYS A 82 7.16 -3.91 -7.34
C LYS A 82 6.70 -5.26 -6.75
N TYR A 83 7.07 -5.56 -5.51
CA TYR A 83 6.68 -6.78 -4.84
C TYR A 83 5.20 -6.73 -4.42
N GLY A 84 4.76 -5.62 -3.82
CA GLY A 84 3.36 -5.39 -3.47
C GLY A 84 2.42 -5.45 -4.66
N ASN A 85 2.84 -4.91 -5.82
CA ASN A 85 2.07 -5.01 -7.05
C ASN A 85 1.91 -6.46 -7.54
N LYS A 86 2.96 -7.30 -7.44
CA LYS A 86 2.84 -8.73 -7.77
C LYS A 86 1.85 -9.47 -6.86
N LEU A 87 1.82 -9.13 -5.57
CA LEU A 87 0.84 -9.69 -4.64
C LEU A 87 -0.59 -9.28 -5.01
N ILE A 88 -0.79 -8.01 -5.37
CA ILE A 88 -2.07 -7.50 -5.86
C ILE A 88 -2.50 -8.21 -7.14
N GLU A 89 -1.59 -8.38 -8.10
CA GLU A 89 -1.87 -9.10 -9.36
C GLU A 89 -2.27 -10.55 -9.11
N ALA A 90 -1.56 -11.25 -8.23
CA ALA A 90 -1.89 -12.62 -7.83
C ALA A 90 -3.28 -12.68 -7.18
N TRP A 91 -3.58 -11.73 -6.30
CA TRP A 91 -4.88 -11.61 -5.64
C TRP A 91 -6.00 -11.29 -6.62
N LEU A 92 -5.82 -10.33 -7.54
CA LEU A 92 -6.79 -9.98 -8.57
C LEU A 92 -7.10 -11.18 -9.46
N ALA A 93 -6.06 -11.87 -9.95
CA ALA A 93 -6.21 -13.06 -10.79
C ALA A 93 -7.02 -14.16 -10.09
N ARG A 94 -6.82 -14.35 -8.78
CA ARG A 94 -7.60 -15.30 -7.96
C ARG A 94 -9.08 -14.92 -7.86
N ASN A 95 -9.38 -13.62 -7.81
CA ASN A 95 -10.75 -13.12 -7.78
C ASN A 95 -11.37 -12.99 -9.19
N GLY A 96 -10.74 -13.60 -10.21
CA GLY A 96 -11.22 -13.54 -11.60
C GLY A 96 -11.14 -12.14 -12.21
N ARG A 97 -10.33 -11.24 -11.64
CA ARG A 97 -10.16 -9.86 -12.11
C ARG A 97 -8.86 -9.70 -12.87
N ASP A 98 -8.91 -8.88 -13.92
CA ASP A 98 -7.75 -8.49 -14.70
C ASP A 98 -6.92 -7.42 -13.98
N ALA A 99 -5.59 -7.52 -14.04
CA ALA A 99 -4.67 -6.57 -13.41
C ALA A 99 -4.78 -5.15 -13.98
N GLY A 100 -5.11 -5.02 -15.27
CA GLY A 100 -5.34 -3.76 -15.97
C GLY A 100 -6.64 -3.07 -15.56
N SER A 101 -7.59 -3.80 -14.95
CA SER A 101 -8.83 -3.21 -14.41
C SER A 101 -8.62 -2.42 -13.11
N PHE A 102 -7.43 -2.49 -12.52
CA PHE A 102 -7.14 -1.97 -11.19
C PHE A 102 -6.53 -0.57 -11.27
N ASN A 103 -7.42 0.43 -11.25
CA ASN A 103 -7.03 1.83 -11.39
C ASN A 103 -6.26 2.33 -10.15
N PRO A 104 -5.55 3.48 -10.26
CA PRO A 104 -4.70 3.99 -9.18
C PRO A 104 -5.44 4.36 -7.90
N VAL A 105 -6.67 4.86 -7.97
CA VAL A 105 -7.48 5.17 -6.78
C VAL A 105 -7.93 3.88 -6.09
N GLU A 106 -8.30 2.86 -6.85
CA GLU A 106 -8.60 1.53 -6.30
C GLU A 106 -7.37 0.91 -5.61
N ARG A 107 -6.15 1.14 -6.15
CA ARG A 107 -4.90 0.74 -5.50
C ARG A 107 -4.71 1.42 -4.14
N LEU A 108 -5.03 2.71 -4.04
CA LEU A 108 -5.00 3.44 -2.76
C LEU A 108 -6.00 2.84 -1.76
N CYS A 109 -7.24 2.57 -2.20
CA CYS A 109 -8.26 1.91 -1.37
C CYS A 109 -7.86 0.49 -0.92
N TYR A 110 -7.08 -0.22 -1.72
CA TYR A 110 -6.51 -1.52 -1.31
C TYR A 110 -5.43 -1.36 -0.25
N THR A 111 -4.58 -0.34 -0.38
CA THR A 111 -3.65 0.04 0.69
C THR A 111 -4.41 0.41 1.97
N GLY A 112 -5.48 1.20 1.87
CA GLY A 112 -6.31 1.56 3.04
C GLY A 112 -5.49 2.29 4.11
N LYS A 113 -5.51 1.79 5.35
CA LYS A 113 -4.72 2.30 6.49
C LYS A 113 -3.27 1.78 6.55
N ARG A 114 -2.88 0.95 5.58
CA ARG A 114 -1.65 0.13 5.60
C ARG A 114 -0.51 0.75 4.80
N GLY A 115 -0.69 2.00 4.38
CA GLY A 115 0.33 2.76 3.70
C GLY A 115 1.44 3.17 4.64
N MET A 116 2.62 3.48 4.10
CA MET A 116 3.65 4.11 4.90
C MET A 116 3.26 5.54 5.27
N GLY A 117 3.58 5.94 6.49
CA GLY A 117 3.21 7.25 7.02
C GLY A 117 1.81 7.24 7.60
N ALA A 118 1.12 8.38 7.54
CA ALA A 118 -0.18 8.57 8.19
C ALA A 118 -1.36 8.60 7.22
N LEU A 119 -1.13 8.47 5.92
CA LEU A 119 -2.21 8.55 4.92
C LEU A 119 -3.06 7.29 4.94
N GLU A 120 -4.37 7.51 5.02
CA GLU A 120 -5.41 6.48 5.06
C GLU A 120 -6.38 6.70 3.89
N TYR A 121 -6.85 5.62 3.27
CA TYR A 121 -7.72 5.69 2.10
C TYR A 121 -9.04 4.94 2.30
N GLU A 122 -10.16 5.59 2.02
CA GLU A 122 -11.50 5.01 2.16
C GLU A 122 -12.34 5.11 0.88
N PRO A 123 -13.19 4.13 0.54
CA PRO A 123 -13.44 2.91 1.31
C PRO A 123 -12.25 1.96 1.22
N ALA A 124 -11.87 1.34 2.34
CA ALA A 124 -10.91 0.25 2.32
C ALA A 124 -11.57 -0.92 1.58
N THR A 125 -11.01 -1.33 0.43
CA THR A 125 -11.60 -2.43 -0.35
C THR A 125 -11.53 -3.76 0.40
N HIS A 126 -10.62 -3.89 1.37
CA HIS A 126 -10.50 -5.05 2.25
C HIS A 126 -10.12 -4.66 3.68
N THR A 127 -10.94 -5.09 4.63
CA THR A 127 -10.57 -5.21 6.05
C THR A 127 -10.03 -6.63 6.25
N PHE A 128 -8.71 -6.81 6.17
CA PHE A 128 -8.15 -8.04 6.73
C PHE A 128 -8.41 -7.99 8.23
N ASP A 129 -8.97 -9.06 8.81
CA ASP A 129 -9.18 -9.13 10.26
C ASP A 129 -7.92 -8.64 10.98
N ASP A 130 -8.07 -7.62 11.83
CA ASP A 130 -7.06 -7.09 12.75
C ASP A 130 -6.74 -8.11 13.87
N SER A 131 -6.83 -9.42 13.57
CA SER A 131 -6.54 -10.48 14.51
C SER A 131 -5.05 -10.53 14.76
N SER A 132 -4.64 -10.34 16.02
CA SER A 132 -3.27 -10.41 16.52
C SER A 132 -2.74 -11.85 16.51
N LYS A 133 -2.73 -12.48 15.33
CA LYS A 133 -2.18 -13.82 15.14
C LYS A 133 -0.66 -13.74 15.17
N SER A 134 -0.05 -14.73 15.84
CA SER A 134 1.39 -14.93 15.77
C SER A 134 1.80 -15.23 14.33
N VAL A 135 2.94 -14.69 13.93
CA VAL A 135 3.47 -14.71 12.58
C VAL A 135 4.76 -15.51 12.59
N GLU A 136 4.77 -16.65 11.88
CA GLU A 136 5.98 -17.44 11.70
C GLU A 136 6.87 -16.82 10.62
N ILE A 137 7.98 -16.20 11.03
CA ILE A 137 8.96 -15.56 10.13
C ILE A 137 9.45 -16.53 9.04
N GLU A 138 9.68 -17.80 9.38
CA GLU A 138 10.11 -18.81 8.41
C GLU A 138 9.08 -19.00 7.27
N LYS A 139 7.78 -19.03 7.61
CA LYS A 139 6.71 -19.09 6.60
C LYS A 139 6.73 -17.85 5.72
N LEU A 140 6.90 -16.65 6.27
CA LEU A 140 6.99 -15.42 5.47
C LEU A 140 8.16 -15.44 4.49
N VAL A 141 9.34 -15.90 4.92
CA VAL A 141 10.54 -16.00 4.06
C VAL A 141 10.31 -16.99 2.93
N ARG A 142 9.77 -18.18 3.22
CA ARG A 142 9.47 -19.21 2.21
C ARG A 142 8.48 -18.69 1.18
N LEU A 143 7.41 -18.05 1.65
CA LEU A 143 6.37 -17.49 0.81
C LEU A 143 6.87 -16.32 -0.05
N ALA A 144 7.71 -15.44 0.49
CA ALA A 144 8.35 -14.38 -0.28
C ALA A 144 9.23 -14.95 -1.42
N LYS A 145 9.95 -16.05 -1.16
CA LYS A 145 10.72 -16.78 -2.18
C LYS A 145 9.81 -17.36 -3.26
N ASP A 146 8.69 -17.96 -2.89
CA ASP A 146 7.74 -18.50 -3.86
C ASP A 146 7.18 -17.40 -4.78
N VAL A 147 6.74 -16.26 -4.22
CA VAL A 147 6.20 -15.13 -4.99
C VAL A 147 7.23 -14.53 -5.95
N LEU A 148 8.52 -14.54 -5.57
CA LEU A 148 9.59 -13.96 -6.38
C LEU A 148 10.19 -14.92 -7.42
N SER A 149 10.17 -16.22 -7.14
CA SER A 149 10.68 -17.27 -8.03
C SER A 149 9.67 -17.66 -9.11
N ASP A 150 8.36 -17.65 -8.83
CA ASP A 150 7.34 -18.04 -9.78
C ASP A 150 6.93 -16.88 -10.71
N ARG A 151 7.65 -16.69 -11.82
CA ARG A 151 7.17 -15.83 -12.93
C ARG A 151 6.08 -16.48 -13.78
N ARG A 152 5.82 -17.79 -13.64
CA ARG A 152 4.92 -18.53 -14.56
C ARG A 152 3.86 -19.41 -13.90
N ASN A 153 4.01 -19.84 -12.64
CA ASN A 153 3.12 -20.87 -12.04
C ASN A 153 2.39 -20.47 -10.75
N LEU A 154 2.32 -19.18 -10.38
CA LEU A 154 1.46 -18.75 -9.26
C LEU A 154 -0.02 -19.16 -9.46
N LYS A 155 -0.51 -19.22 -10.72
CA LYS A 155 -1.87 -19.65 -11.04
C LYS A 155 -2.15 -21.12 -10.71
N THR A 156 -1.16 -22.01 -10.81
CA THR A 156 -1.38 -23.46 -10.71
C THR A 156 -1.17 -23.99 -9.29
N ARG A 157 -0.19 -23.47 -8.54
CA ARG A 157 0.11 -23.97 -7.17
C ARG A 157 -0.84 -23.45 -6.08
N ILE A 158 -1.47 -22.30 -6.28
CA ILE A 158 -2.38 -21.70 -5.29
C ILE A 158 -3.76 -22.37 -5.26
N SER A 159 -4.05 -23.24 -6.24
CA SER A 159 -5.31 -23.99 -6.33
C SER A 159 -5.41 -25.20 -5.37
N ALA A 160 -4.30 -25.59 -4.74
CA ALA A 160 -4.25 -26.76 -3.84
C ALA A 160 -3.89 -26.33 -2.40
N GLY A 161 -4.90 -25.89 -1.63
CA GLY A 161 -4.84 -25.80 -0.16
C GLY A 161 -4.04 -24.64 0.45
N SER A 162 -3.59 -23.65 -0.34
CA SER A 162 -2.71 -22.56 0.13
C SER A 162 -3.45 -21.24 0.46
N ASP A 163 -4.73 -21.32 0.81
CA ASP A 163 -5.61 -20.16 0.96
C ASP A 163 -5.20 -19.24 2.12
N GLU A 164 -4.75 -19.82 3.22
CA GLU A 164 -4.33 -19.08 4.41
C GLU A 164 -2.97 -18.40 4.20
N GLY A 165 -2.01 -19.08 3.55
CA GLY A 165 -0.64 -18.58 3.38
C GLY A 165 -0.55 -17.29 2.55
N LEU A 166 -1.26 -17.19 1.42
CA LEU A 166 -1.26 -15.96 0.61
C LEU A 166 -1.94 -14.81 1.36
N ILE A 167 -3.05 -15.09 2.05
CA ILE A 167 -3.76 -14.11 2.87
C ILE A 167 -2.86 -13.63 4.01
N ASP A 168 -2.09 -14.52 4.63
CA ASP A 168 -1.17 -14.18 5.71
C ASP A 168 0.03 -13.34 5.21
N ILE A 169 0.54 -13.57 3.99
CA ILE A 169 1.52 -12.65 3.38
C ILE A 169 0.88 -11.30 3.10
N ILE A 170 -0.32 -11.27 2.53
CA ILE A 170 -0.98 -10.00 2.21
C ILE A 170 -1.23 -9.21 3.50
N ARG A 171 -1.63 -9.91 4.58
CA ARG A 171 -1.79 -9.38 5.94
C ARG A 171 -0.50 -8.80 6.51
N VAL A 172 0.66 -9.40 6.25
CA VAL A 172 1.93 -9.00 6.89
C VAL A 172 2.84 -8.17 5.97
N GLY A 173 2.61 -8.19 4.67
CA GLY A 173 3.62 -7.92 3.63
C GLY A 173 3.18 -7.00 2.50
N THR A 174 2.25 -6.07 2.73
CA THR A 174 1.92 -5.04 1.73
C THR A 174 2.01 -3.63 2.32
N SER A 175 3.16 -3.31 2.90
CA SER A 175 3.33 -2.03 3.59
C SER A 175 4.81 -1.59 3.62
N ALA A 176 5.36 -1.23 2.46
CA ALA A 176 6.40 -0.20 2.31
C ALA A 176 6.96 -0.16 0.89
N GLY A 177 7.32 1.03 0.39
CA GLY A 177 7.98 1.24 -0.90
C GLY A 177 9.36 0.55 -1.03
N GLY A 178 9.74 0.03 -2.22
CA GLY A 178 11.05 -0.60 -2.49
C GLY A 178 11.07 -1.73 -3.55
N ALA A 179 12.17 -2.48 -3.67
CA ALA A 179 12.29 -3.59 -4.64
C ALA A 179 12.44 -4.97 -3.99
N ARG A 180 12.71 -5.01 -2.68
CA ARG A 180 12.93 -6.24 -1.90
C ARG A 180 11.66 -6.65 -1.18
N ALA A 181 11.47 -7.96 -0.99
CA ALA A 181 10.42 -8.47 -0.13
C ALA A 181 10.62 -7.94 1.29
N LYS A 182 9.53 -7.45 1.89
CA LYS A 182 9.54 -6.90 3.24
C LYS A 182 8.19 -7.14 3.93
N ALA A 183 8.23 -7.06 5.25
CA ALA A 183 7.07 -7.20 6.10
C ALA A 183 7.11 -6.12 7.20
N ILE A 184 5.94 -5.62 7.61
CA ILE A 184 5.84 -4.88 8.87
C ILE A 184 5.38 -5.86 9.94
N ILE A 185 6.15 -5.93 11.02
CA ILE A 185 5.87 -6.80 12.15
C ILE A 185 5.76 -6.00 13.45
N ALA A 186 5.04 -6.56 14.40
CA ALA A 186 5.13 -6.20 15.80
C ALA A 186 6.00 -7.26 16.49
N TYR A 187 7.05 -6.85 17.19
CA TYR A 187 8.02 -7.73 17.86
C TYR A 187 8.05 -7.45 19.36
N ASN A 188 7.89 -8.49 20.17
CA ASN A 188 8.07 -8.42 21.61
C ASN A 188 9.48 -8.93 21.96
N GLU A 189 10.39 -8.02 22.32
CA GLU A 189 11.78 -8.38 22.61
C GLU A 189 11.93 -9.31 23.82
N LYS A 190 11.00 -9.25 24.79
CA LYS A 190 11.05 -10.04 26.03
C LYS A 190 10.67 -11.50 25.79
N THR A 191 9.67 -11.75 24.95
CA THR A 191 9.13 -13.09 24.67
C THR A 191 9.64 -13.70 23.37
N GLY A 192 10.14 -12.87 22.45
CA GLY A 192 10.46 -13.26 21.08
C GLY A 192 9.23 -13.43 20.18
N ASP A 193 8.01 -13.10 20.66
CA ASP A 193 6.79 -13.23 19.86
C ASP A 193 6.78 -12.20 18.73
N VAL A 194 6.37 -12.66 17.54
CA VAL A 194 6.24 -11.84 16.34
C VAL A 194 4.79 -11.88 15.90
N ARG A 195 4.21 -10.71 15.65
CA ARG A 195 2.84 -10.54 15.15
C ARG A 195 2.80 -9.63 13.93
N SER A 196 1.64 -9.56 13.30
CA SER A 196 1.42 -8.60 12.21
C SER A 196 1.58 -7.18 12.73
N GLY A 197 2.42 -6.38 12.08
CA GLY A 197 2.59 -4.96 12.41
C GLY A 197 1.58 -4.06 11.71
N GLN A 198 0.49 -4.62 11.18
CA GLN A 198 -0.65 -3.89 10.63
C GLN A 198 -1.75 -3.61 11.66
N ILE A 199 -1.52 -4.05 12.90
CA ILE A 199 -2.41 -3.88 14.05
C ILE A 199 -1.76 -2.86 14.97
N ASP A 200 -2.47 -1.83 15.37
CA ASP A 200 -1.94 -0.82 16.27
C ASP A 200 -2.11 -1.20 17.75
N GLY A 201 -1.30 -0.60 18.61
CA GLY A 201 -1.56 -0.55 20.05
C GLY A 201 -1.30 -1.84 20.83
N LEU A 202 -0.55 -2.80 20.29
CA LEU A 202 -0.09 -3.96 21.04
C LEU A 202 0.86 -3.56 22.19
N GLU A 203 0.49 -3.89 23.42
CA GLU A 203 1.30 -3.63 24.63
C GLU A 203 2.57 -4.50 24.64
N ASP A 204 3.71 -3.91 25.01
CA ASP A 204 5.04 -4.55 25.01
C ASP A 204 5.54 -5.02 23.63
N TYR A 205 5.01 -4.45 22.52
CA TYR A 205 5.54 -4.69 21.17
C TYR A 205 6.14 -3.42 20.56
N ASP A 206 7.25 -3.60 19.87
CA ASP A 206 7.85 -2.61 18.98
C ASP A 206 7.49 -2.92 17.52
N TYR A 207 7.40 -1.90 16.68
CA TYR A 207 7.01 -2.06 15.26
C TYR A 207 8.21 -1.92 14.33
N TRP A 208 8.43 -2.93 13.50
CA TRP A 208 9.64 -3.07 12.69
C TRP A 208 9.30 -3.32 11.24
N ILE A 209 10.16 -2.86 10.34
CA ILE A 209 10.18 -3.30 8.94
C ILE A 209 11.28 -4.34 8.78
N ILE A 210 10.92 -5.60 8.55
CA ILE A 210 11.87 -6.65 8.18
C ILE A 210 12.04 -6.67 6.68
N LYS A 211 13.28 -6.60 6.22
CA LYS A 211 13.66 -6.84 4.82
C LYS A 211 14.21 -8.26 4.73
N PHE A 212 13.68 -9.06 3.82
CA PHE A 212 14.12 -10.45 3.65
C PHE A 212 15.33 -10.52 2.72
N ASP A 213 16.49 -10.86 3.26
CA ASP A 213 17.72 -11.08 2.49
C ASP A 213 17.71 -12.48 1.82
N GLY A 214 18.40 -12.61 0.69
CA GLY A 214 18.44 -13.87 -0.10
C GLY A 214 17.13 -14.20 -0.85
N VAL A 215 16.19 -13.26 -0.87
CA VAL A 215 14.97 -13.31 -1.71
C VAL A 215 15.10 -12.28 -2.83
N THR A 216 16.20 -12.34 -3.57
CA THR A 216 16.50 -11.41 -4.66
C THR A 216 16.17 -12.05 -6.00
N ASN A 217 15.46 -11.31 -6.85
CA ASN A 217 15.56 -11.53 -8.29
C ASN A 217 16.96 -11.04 -8.68
N GLU A 218 17.80 -11.84 -9.34
CA GLU A 218 19.15 -11.45 -9.79
C GLU A 218 19.16 -10.11 -10.58
N GLN A 219 18.01 -9.71 -11.13
CA GLN A 219 17.81 -8.43 -11.82
C GLN A 219 17.78 -7.19 -10.93
N LEU A 220 17.61 -7.31 -9.61
CA LEU A 220 17.43 -6.14 -8.74
C LEU A 220 18.70 -5.71 -8.01
N GLY A 221 19.76 -6.53 -8.00
CA GLY A 221 21.08 -6.22 -7.43
C GLY A 221 21.04 -5.91 -5.93
N ASP A 222 22.01 -6.40 -5.17
CA ASP A 222 22.23 -5.83 -3.85
C ASP A 222 22.89 -4.45 -4.00
N PRO A 223 22.45 -3.42 -3.24
CA PRO A 223 23.21 -2.18 -3.14
C PRO A 223 24.61 -2.52 -2.64
N LYS A 224 25.62 -2.06 -3.37
CA LYS A 224 27.01 -2.06 -2.89
C LYS A 224 27.24 -0.92 -1.92
#